data_AF-A0A368XXQ3-F1
#
_entry.id   AF-A0A368XXQ3-F1
#
_cell.length_a   1.000
_cell.length_b   1.000
_cell.length_c   1.000
_cell.angle_alpha   90.00
_cell.angle_beta   90.00
_cell.angle_gamma   90.00
#
_symmetry.space_group_name_H-M   'P 1'
#
loop_
_entity.id
_entity.type
_entity.pdbx_description
1 polymer ?
#
loop_
_entity_poly.entity_id
_entity_poly.type
_entity_poly.pdbx_seq_one_letter_code
_entity_poly.pdbx_strand_id
1 'polypeptide(L)'
;MPAYRQRLHQSGVVQSMSRKGNCYDNAAMESFFGTLKCEMFHLNKFDTTEALKDALHDYIRYYNVDRIKLGLGGLSPVAYRKQAAAAPA
;
A
#
# COMPACT_ATOMS: atom_id res chain seq x y z
N MET A 1 9.37 9.37 -25.32
CA MET A 1 8.65 8.74 -24.19
C MET A 1 8.64 9.71 -23.01
N PRO A 2 7.52 9.91 -22.29
CA PRO A 2 7.51 10.67 -21.03
C PRO A 2 8.57 10.13 -20.05
N ALA A 3 9.20 11.00 -19.28
CA ALA A 3 10.33 10.66 -18.41
C ALA A 3 10.05 9.45 -17.49
N TYR A 4 8.82 9.33 -16.97
CA TYR A 4 8.41 8.20 -16.14
C TYR A 4 8.37 6.87 -16.92
N ARG A 5 7.83 6.85 -18.14
CA ARG A 5 7.77 5.62 -18.97
C ARG A 5 9.17 5.15 -19.37
N GLN A 6 10.08 6.09 -19.63
CA GLN A 6 11.47 5.76 -19.93
C GLN A 6 12.16 5.10 -18.73
N ARG A 7 11.93 5.61 -17.51
CA ARG A 7 12.45 4.99 -16.29
C ARG A 7 11.91 3.57 -16.09
N LEU A 8 10.59 3.36 -16.27
CA LEU A 8 10.00 2.02 -16.16
C LEU A 8 10.64 1.04 -17.16
N HIS A 9 10.82 1.47 -18.41
CA HIS A 9 11.47 0.66 -19.44
C HIS A 9 12.92 0.32 -19.07
N GLN A 10 13.69 1.29 -18.57
CA GLN A 10 15.07 1.07 -18.11
C GLN A 10 15.16 0.11 -16.93
N SER A 11 14.14 0.09 -16.06
CA SER A 11 14.05 -0.83 -14.92
C SER A 11 13.42 -2.18 -15.25
N GLY A 12 13.08 -2.46 -16.52
CA GLY A 12 12.42 -3.70 -16.93
C GLY A 12 10.98 -3.86 -16.41
N VAL A 13 10.34 -2.76 -15.99
CA VAL A 13 8.98 -2.78 -15.44
C VAL A 13 7.97 -2.62 -16.57
N VAL A 14 7.11 -3.63 -16.74
CA VAL A 14 6.00 -3.60 -17.69
C VAL A 14 4.86 -2.77 -17.11
N GLN A 15 4.47 -1.71 -17.82
CA GLN A 15 3.31 -0.90 -17.42
C GLN A 15 2.00 -1.62 -17.74
N SER A 16 1.19 -1.90 -16.72
CA SER A 16 -0.23 -2.28 -16.88
C SER A 16 -1.11 -1.08 -16.56
N MET A 17 -2.05 -0.74 -17.46
CA MET A 17 -3.05 0.31 -17.22
C MET A 17 -4.44 -0.27 -16.90
N SER A 18 -4.54 -1.59 -16.71
CA SER A 18 -5.79 -2.37 -16.65
C SER A 18 -6.74 -2.03 -17.83
N ARG A 19 -7.83 -2.79 -18.01
CA ARG A 19 -8.86 -2.42 -19.00
C ARG A 19 -9.94 -1.61 -18.31
N LYS A 20 -10.61 -0.72 -19.04
CA LYS A 20 -11.83 -0.05 -18.54
C LYS A 20 -12.82 -1.12 -18.06
N GLY A 21 -13.27 -1.00 -16.81
CA GLY A 21 -14.14 -1.99 -16.17
C GLY A 21 -13.43 -3.14 -15.43
N ASN A 22 -12.10 -3.17 -15.41
CA ASN A 22 -11.32 -4.11 -14.60
C ASN A 22 -10.56 -3.36 -13.49
N CYS A 23 -11.18 -3.28 -12.31
CA CYS A 23 -10.65 -2.55 -11.16
C CYS A 23 -9.85 -3.42 -10.18
N TYR A 24 -9.70 -4.73 -10.41
CA TYR A 24 -9.14 -5.64 -9.41
C TYR A 24 -7.75 -5.23 -8.93
N ASP A 25 -6.89 -4.78 -9.85
CA ASP A 25 -5.54 -4.29 -9.52
C ASP A 25 -5.59 -3.01 -8.67
N ASN A 26 -6.55 -2.13 -8.94
CA ASN A 26 -6.70 -0.85 -8.24
C ASN A 26 -7.45 -0.99 -6.91
N ALA A 27 -8.36 -1.95 -6.80
CA ALA A 27 -9.25 -2.14 -5.65
C ALA A 27 -8.46 -2.33 -4.34
N ALA A 28 -7.34 -3.05 -4.40
CA ALA A 28 -6.47 -3.23 -3.23
C ALA A 28 -5.86 -1.90 -2.76
N MET A 29 -5.41 -1.05 -3.68
CA MET A 29 -4.86 0.27 -3.37
C MET A 29 -5.95 1.25 -2.92
N GLU A 30 -7.12 1.23 -3.53
CA GLU A 30 -8.29 2.03 -3.10
C GLU A 30 -8.69 1.68 -1.66
N SER A 31 -8.75 0.38 -1.34
CA SER A 31 -9.01 -0.08 0.03
C SER A 31 -7.97 0.46 1.00
N PHE A 32 -6.68 0.35 0.68
CA PHE A 32 -5.61 0.91 1.51
C PHE A 32 -5.77 2.42 1.73
N PHE A 33 -6.01 3.19 0.66
CA PHE A 33 -6.17 4.64 0.78
C PHE A 33 -7.41 5.04 1.56
N GLY A 34 -8.52 4.32 1.41
CA GLY A 34 -9.72 4.52 2.22
C GLY A 34 -9.42 4.34 3.71
N THR A 35 -8.76 3.23 4.05
CA THR A 35 -8.37 2.94 5.44
C THR A 35 -7.40 3.97 6.00
N LEU A 36 -6.32 4.30 5.27
CA LEU A 36 -5.35 5.33 5.64
C LEU A 36 -6.03 6.67 5.95
N LYS A 37 -6.97 7.07 5.10
CA LYS A 37 -7.67 8.35 5.26
C LYS A 37 -8.56 8.33 6.50
N CYS A 38 -9.34 7.27 6.70
CA CYS A 38 -10.25 7.17 7.83
C CYS A 38 -9.52 7.02 9.18
N GLU A 39 -8.45 6.24 9.24
CA GLU A 39 -7.78 5.90 10.50
C GLU A 39 -6.69 6.89 10.89
N MET A 40 -6.14 7.66 9.95
CA MET A 40 -5.05 8.61 10.22
C MET A 40 -5.36 10.00 9.70
N PHE A 41 -5.62 10.17 8.39
CA PHE A 41 -5.67 11.51 7.81
C PHE A 41 -6.81 12.37 8.36
N HIS A 42 -8.03 11.83 8.42
CA HIS A 42 -9.23 12.58 8.83
C HIS A 42 -9.32 12.81 10.34
N LEU A 43 -8.56 12.05 11.13
CA LEU A 43 -8.54 12.17 12.60
C LEU A 43 -7.50 13.17 13.10
N ASN A 44 -6.64 13.68 12.21
CA ASN A 44 -5.53 14.54 12.56
C ASN A 44 -5.57 15.85 11.77
N LYS A 45 -4.95 16.89 12.31
CA LYS A 45 -4.65 18.13 11.60
C LYS A 45 -3.13 18.26 11.47
N PHE A 46 -2.68 18.69 10.30
CA PHE A 46 -1.27 18.84 9.99
C PHE A 46 -1.01 20.29 9.59
N ASP A 47 -0.12 20.95 10.32
CA ASP A 47 0.25 22.34 10.05
C ASP A 47 1.31 22.44 8.94
N THR A 48 2.07 21.36 8.71
CA THR A 48 3.13 21.30 7.70
C THR A 48 3.05 20.02 6.88
N THR A 49 3.65 20.07 5.69
CA THR A 49 3.76 18.88 4.83
C THR A 49 4.71 17.85 5.45
N GLU A 50 5.70 18.31 6.20
CA GLU A 50 6.67 17.48 6.92
C GLU A 50 5.97 16.66 8.01
N ALA A 51 5.11 17.29 8.83
CA ALA A 51 4.32 16.58 9.82
C ALA A 51 3.39 15.52 9.20
N LEU A 52 2.80 15.83 8.04
CA LEU A 52 2.00 14.85 7.29
C LEU A 52 2.86 13.69 6.77
N LYS A 53 4.08 13.95 6.26
CA LYS A 53 4.99 12.90 5.78
C LYS A 53 5.41 11.96 6.90
N ASP A 54 5.71 12.50 8.07
CA ASP A 54 6.10 11.70 9.24
C ASP A 54 4.95 10.79 9.69
N ALA A 55 3.73 11.34 9.81
CA ALA A 55 2.54 10.56 10.13
C ALA A 55 2.23 9.49 9.07
N LEU A 56 2.47 9.78 7.79
CA LEU A 56 2.34 8.80 6.71
C LEU A 56 3.35 7.66 6.86
N HIS A 57 4.62 7.96 7.17
CA HIS A 57 5.65 6.95 7.39
C HIS A 57 5.28 6.02 8.56
N ASP A 58 4.89 6.60 9.69
CA ASP A 58 4.52 5.84 10.88
C ASP A 58 3.30 4.97 10.63
N TYR A 59 2.28 5.51 9.97
CA TYR A 59 1.08 4.74 9.65
C TYR A 59 1.38 3.61 8.65
N ILE A 60 2.20 3.84 7.62
CA ILE A 60 2.59 2.79 6.66
C ILE A 60 3.37 1.67 7.36
N ARG A 61 4.27 2.02 8.29
CA ARG A 61 4.97 1.03 9.13
C ARG A 61 3.97 0.22 9.94
N TYR A 62 3.09 0.88 10.70
CA TYR A 62 2.04 0.24 11.49
C TYR A 62 1.18 -0.69 10.63
N TYR A 63 0.65 -0.19 9.51
CA TYR A 63 -0.24 -0.93 8.62
C TYR A 63 0.40 -2.23 8.12
N ASN A 64 1.69 -2.19 7.78
CA ASN A 64 2.39 -3.34 7.20
C ASN A 64 2.92 -4.31 8.24
N VAL A 65 3.42 -3.81 9.38
CA VAL A 65 4.21 -4.59 10.34
C VAL A 65 3.40 -5.01 11.55
N ASP A 66 2.51 -4.15 12.07
CA ASP A 66 1.88 -4.33 13.37
C ASP A 66 0.36 -4.52 13.29
N ARG A 67 -0.29 -4.08 12.20
CA ARG A 67 -1.76 -4.12 12.07
C ARG A 67 -2.27 -5.56 12.11
N ILE A 68 -3.17 -5.84 13.05
CA ILE A 68 -3.92 -7.09 13.10
C ILE A 68 -4.96 -7.10 11.98
N LYS A 69 -4.86 -8.05 11.05
CA LYS A 69 -5.89 -8.31 10.04
C LYS A 69 -6.55 -9.65 10.30
N LEU A 70 -7.81 -9.63 10.74
CA LEU A 70 -8.58 -10.85 11.03
C LEU A 70 -8.70 -11.77 9.81
N GLY A 71 -8.89 -11.20 8.61
CA GLY A 71 -8.91 -11.96 7.35
C GLY A 71 -7.57 -12.63 6.99
N LEU A 72 -6.48 -12.29 7.68
CA LEU A 72 -5.15 -12.91 7.54
C LEU A 72 -4.81 -13.76 8.78
N GLY A 73 -5.80 -14.23 9.54
CA GLY A 73 -5.57 -15.00 10.77
C GLY A 73 -4.98 -14.16 11.91
N GLY A 74 -5.24 -12.85 11.90
CA GLY A 74 -4.68 -11.91 12.88
C GLY A 74 -3.27 -11.43 12.57
N LEU A 75 -2.67 -11.89 11.46
CA LEU A 75 -1.33 -11.49 11.06
C LEU A 75 -1.31 -10.11 10.40
N SER A 76 -0.17 -9.42 10.55
CA SER A 76 0.12 -8.23 9.75
C SER A 76 0.42 -8.61 8.30
N PRO A 77 0.25 -7.67 7.33
CA PRO A 77 0.57 -7.94 5.93
C PRO A 77 1.98 -8.51 5.71
N VAL A 78 2.98 -8.02 6.43
CA VAL A 78 4.36 -8.53 6.34
C VAL A 78 4.47 -9.92 6.95
N ALA A 79 3.87 -10.17 8.12
CA ALA A 79 3.89 -11.48 8.76
C ALA A 79 3.20 -12.54 7.89
N TYR A 80 2.03 -12.22 7.34
CA TYR A 80 1.30 -13.09 6.42
C TYR A 80 2.13 -13.43 5.17
N ARG A 81 2.79 -12.43 4.56
CA ARG A 81 3.67 -12.66 3.40
C ARG A 81 4.85 -13.58 3.73
N LYS A 82 5.48 -13.39 4.89
CA LYS A 82 6.60 -14.24 5.33
C LYS A 82 6.17 -15.68 5.56
N GLN A 83 4.99 -15.89 6.15
CA GLN A 83 4.44 -17.23 6.34
C GLN A 83 4.13 -17.91 5.00
N ALA A 84 3.48 -17.19 4.08
CA ALA A 84 3.16 -17.72 2.74
C ALA A 84 4.43 -18.10 1.94
N ALA A 85 5.51 -17.33 2.08
CA ALA A 85 6.79 -17.63 1.45
C ALA A 85 7.54 -18.82 2.07
N ALA A 86 7.20 -19.21 3.31
CA ALA A 86 7.83 -20.32 4.03
C ALA A 86 7.06 -21.64 3.91
N ALA A 87 5.85 -21.63 3.35
CA ALA A 87 5.07 -22.84 3.11
C ALA A 87 5.67 -23.63 1.92
N PRO A 88 5.89 -24.96 2.05
CA PRO A 88 6.25 -25.79 0.91
C PRO A 88 5.13 -25.77 -0.14
N ALA A 89 5.52 -25.78 -1.41
CA ALA A 89 4.63 -25.76 -2.57
C ALA A 89 3.74 -27.01 -2.68
#